data_AF-A0A365QQM4-F1
#
_entry.id   AF-A0A365QQM4-F1
#
_cell.length_a   1.000
_cell.length_b   1.000
_cell.length_c   1.000
_cell.angle_alpha   90.00
_cell.angle_beta   90.00
_cell.angle_gamma   90.00
#
_symmetry.space_group_name_H-M   'P 1'
#
loop_
_entity.id
_entity.type
_entity.pdbx_description
1 polymer ?
#
loop_
_entity_poly.entity_id
_entity_poly.type
_entity_poly.pdbx_seq_one_letter_code
_entity_poly.pdbx_strand_id
1 'polypeptide(L)'
;MKKSLAVLSATLVLSLSAHAASNIGQCVYPKTKIGANGNLVFKHPIYVLDAPNATTSKRALTTFAAFTVKAEAPGGFVKLVTVPNYDLPNPDSVAGKVIGWAKLSDFDFQELRNCN
;
A
#
# COMPACT_ATOMS: atom_id res chain seq x y z
N MET A 1 19.41 -16.90 -63.86
CA MET A 1 19.87 -15.72 -63.08
C MET A 1 19.12 -15.70 -61.76
N LYS A 2 19.81 -15.97 -60.65
CA LYS A 2 19.25 -16.01 -59.28
C LYS A 2 19.02 -14.58 -58.78
N LYS A 3 17.78 -14.22 -58.44
CA LYS A 3 17.48 -12.97 -57.73
C LYS A 3 17.28 -13.29 -56.26
N SER A 4 18.27 -12.94 -55.45
CA SER A 4 18.27 -13.11 -54.01
C SER A 4 17.31 -12.11 -53.36
N LEU A 5 16.34 -12.61 -52.60
CA LEU A 5 15.53 -11.82 -51.68
C LEU A 5 16.28 -11.70 -50.36
N ALA A 6 16.81 -10.52 -50.06
CA ALA A 6 17.35 -10.21 -48.74
C ALA A 6 16.20 -9.70 -47.86
N VAL A 7 15.80 -10.51 -46.88
CA VAL A 7 14.84 -10.11 -45.83
C VAL A 7 15.65 -9.48 -44.69
N LEU A 8 15.60 -8.15 -44.55
CA LEU A 8 16.08 -7.47 -43.34
C LEU A 8 15.04 -7.67 -42.23
N SER A 9 15.32 -8.57 -41.29
CA SER A 9 14.59 -8.64 -40.03
C SER A 9 15.12 -7.56 -39.09
N ALA A 10 14.42 -6.43 -39.02
CA ALA A 10 14.63 -5.43 -37.98
C ALA A 10 14.04 -5.94 -36.66
N THR A 11 14.90 -6.46 -35.77
CA THR A 11 14.53 -6.77 -34.38
C THR A 11 14.32 -5.48 -33.62
N LEU A 12 13.07 -5.02 -33.55
CA LEU A 12 12.65 -3.93 -32.68
C LEU A 12 12.69 -4.42 -31.22
N VAL A 13 13.80 -4.14 -30.52
CA VAL A 13 13.86 -4.32 -29.06
C VAL A 13 12.98 -3.24 -28.43
N LEU A 14 11.72 -3.60 -28.18
CA LEU A 14 10.81 -2.78 -27.37
C LEU A 14 11.31 -2.83 -25.92
N SER A 15 12.07 -1.81 -25.54
CA SER A 15 12.38 -1.52 -24.14
C SER A 15 11.08 -1.16 -23.41
N LEU A 16 10.35 -2.16 -22.94
CA LEU A 16 9.22 -1.98 -22.04
C LEU A 16 9.78 -1.41 -20.73
N SER A 17 9.77 -0.09 -20.59
CA SER A 17 9.90 0.56 -19.29
C SER A 17 8.63 0.25 -18.50
N ALA A 18 8.59 -0.94 -17.90
CA ALA A 18 7.64 -1.35 -16.90
C ALA A 18 7.95 -0.54 -15.63
N HIS A 19 7.49 0.70 -15.60
CA HIS A 19 7.42 1.46 -14.36
C HIS A 19 6.41 0.73 -13.47
N ALA A 20 6.91 -0.03 -12.50
CA ALA A 20 6.04 -0.56 -11.45
C ALA A 20 5.37 0.64 -10.77
N ALA A 21 4.04 0.72 -10.84
CA ALA A 21 3.29 1.72 -10.11
C ALA A 21 3.60 1.55 -8.62
N SER A 22 4.28 2.54 -8.03
CA SER A 22 4.59 2.51 -6.61
C SER A 22 3.40 3.02 -5.82
N ASN A 23 3.11 2.35 -4.70
CA ASN A 23 2.09 2.81 -3.77
C ASN A 23 2.64 3.81 -2.74
N ILE A 24 3.93 4.16 -2.79
CA ILE A 24 4.52 5.15 -1.87
C ILE A 24 3.81 6.49 -2.02
N GLY A 25 3.42 7.09 -0.89
CA GLY A 25 2.65 8.33 -0.83
C GLY A 25 1.14 8.14 -0.98
N GLN A 26 0.67 6.96 -1.35
CA GLN A 26 -0.76 6.67 -1.40
C GLN A 26 -1.35 6.58 0.00
N CYS A 27 -2.61 7.00 0.11
CA CYS A 27 -3.38 6.88 1.33
C CYS A 27 -4.20 5.59 1.34
N VAL A 28 -4.22 4.92 2.47
CA VAL A 28 -4.92 3.65 2.63
C VAL A 28 -5.72 3.61 3.93
N TYR A 29 -6.85 2.92 3.91
CA TYR A 29 -7.71 2.71 5.08
C TYR A 29 -7.97 1.21 5.26
N PRO A 30 -7.99 0.67 6.49
CA PRO A 30 -8.29 -0.73 6.75
C PRO A 30 -9.57 -1.20 6.07
N LYS A 31 -9.56 -2.36 5.44
CA LYS A 31 -10.80 -2.98 4.94
C LYS A 31 -11.74 -3.28 6.10
N THR A 32 -12.94 -2.74 6.03
CA THR A 32 -13.95 -2.89 7.08
C THR A 32 -15.25 -3.50 6.57
N LYS A 33 -16.10 -3.93 7.51
CA LYS A 33 -17.47 -4.36 7.28
C LYS A 33 -18.34 -3.96 8.48
N ILE A 34 -19.65 -4.04 8.31
CA ILE A 34 -20.59 -3.89 9.43
C ILE A 34 -20.66 -5.21 10.19
N GLY A 35 -20.44 -5.15 11.51
CA GLY A 35 -20.55 -6.27 12.43
C GLY A 35 -22.00 -6.57 12.79
N ALA A 36 -22.21 -7.66 13.56
CA ALA A 36 -23.54 -8.11 13.97
C ALA A 36 -24.34 -7.04 14.75
N ASN A 37 -23.65 -6.13 15.44
CA ASN A 37 -24.26 -5.09 16.26
C ASN A 37 -24.33 -3.72 15.54
N GLY A 38 -24.14 -3.68 14.22
CA GLY A 38 -24.13 -2.44 13.44
C GLY A 38 -22.84 -1.61 13.54
N ASN A 39 -21.88 -2.03 14.37
CA ASN A 39 -20.59 -1.37 14.51
C ASN A 39 -19.63 -1.71 13.36
N LEU A 40 -18.70 -0.80 13.07
CA LEU A 40 -17.63 -1.07 12.12
C LEU A 40 -16.63 -2.08 12.71
N VAL A 41 -16.25 -3.09 11.92
CA VAL A 41 -15.22 -4.08 12.28
C VAL A 41 -14.28 -4.30 11.10
N PHE A 42 -13.06 -4.75 11.34
CA PHE A 42 -12.17 -5.16 10.24
C PHE A 42 -12.75 -6.37 9.50
N LYS A 43 -12.55 -6.41 8.17
CA LYS A 43 -13.00 -7.51 7.33
C LYS A 43 -12.33 -8.83 7.72
N HIS A 44 -11.07 -8.77 8.10
CA HIS A 44 -10.29 -9.82 8.76
C HIS A 44 -9.28 -9.17 9.72
N PRO A 45 -8.65 -9.92 10.65
CA PRO A 45 -7.57 -9.38 11.47
C PRO A 45 -6.44 -8.82 10.60
N ILE A 46 -5.96 -7.64 10.96
CA ILE A 46 -4.83 -6.97 10.30
C ILE A 46 -3.67 -6.97 11.29
N TYR A 47 -2.48 -7.34 10.81
CA TYR A 47 -1.28 -7.38 11.63
C TYR A 47 -0.29 -6.31 11.22
N VAL A 48 0.30 -5.68 12.23
CA VAL A 48 1.45 -4.78 12.09
C VAL A 48 2.69 -5.55 12.54
N LEU A 49 3.68 -5.59 11.67
CA LEU A 49 4.92 -6.35 11.80
C LEU A 49 6.11 -5.40 11.94
N ASP A 50 7.13 -5.81 12.70
CA ASP A 50 8.34 -4.99 12.88
C ASP A 50 9.23 -4.97 11.62
N ALA A 51 9.08 -5.97 10.75
CA ALA A 51 9.81 -6.13 9.49
C ALA A 51 8.89 -6.69 8.38
N PRO A 52 9.23 -6.55 7.08
CA PRO A 52 8.39 -7.00 5.97
C PRO A 52 8.52 -8.51 5.73
N ASN A 53 8.34 -9.32 6.77
CA ASN A 53 8.38 -10.78 6.69
C ASN A 53 7.34 -11.37 7.66
N ALA A 54 6.78 -12.54 7.33
CA ALA A 54 5.69 -13.13 8.10
C ALA A 54 6.11 -13.76 9.44
N THR A 55 7.42 -13.92 9.68
CA THR A 55 7.97 -14.63 10.84
C THR A 55 8.41 -13.69 11.97
N THR A 56 8.46 -12.39 11.73
CA THR A 56 8.79 -11.39 12.74
C THR A 56 7.65 -11.21 13.76
N SER A 57 8.00 -10.59 14.88
CA SER A 57 7.02 -10.13 15.87
C SER A 57 5.93 -9.31 15.22
N LYS A 58 4.68 -9.63 15.58
CA LYS A 58 3.49 -8.97 15.05
C LYS A 58 2.52 -8.63 16.18
N ARG A 59 1.84 -7.52 16.01
CA ARG A 59 0.70 -7.10 16.85
C ARG A 59 -0.53 -6.87 15.99
N ALA A 60 -1.71 -7.07 16.55
CA ALA A 60 -2.94 -6.72 15.85
C ALA A 60 -3.03 -5.19 15.70
N LEU A 61 -3.46 -4.73 14.52
CA LEU A 61 -3.92 -3.36 14.35
C LEU A 61 -5.26 -3.21 15.07
N THR A 62 -5.42 -2.16 15.88
CA THR A 62 -6.63 -1.91 16.67
C THR A 62 -7.32 -0.60 16.31
N THR A 63 -6.76 0.15 15.36
CA THR A 63 -7.20 1.52 15.05
C THR A 63 -7.83 1.58 13.66
N PHE A 64 -8.99 2.22 13.58
CA PHE A 64 -9.73 2.51 12.35
C PHE A 64 -9.35 3.91 11.83
N ALA A 65 -8.13 4.05 11.30
CA ALA A 65 -7.60 5.32 10.81
C ALA A 65 -7.00 5.15 9.41
N ALA A 66 -6.85 6.26 8.69
CA ALA A 66 -6.08 6.28 7.47
C ALA A 66 -4.56 6.26 7.75
N PHE A 67 -3.80 5.75 6.77
CA PHE A 67 -2.35 5.69 6.81
C PHE A 67 -1.76 6.07 5.46
N THR A 68 -0.55 6.62 5.46
CA THR A 68 0.24 6.76 4.23
C THR A 68 1.22 5.61 4.09
N VAL A 69 1.38 5.10 2.87
CA VAL A 69 2.43 4.15 2.54
C VAL A 69 3.77 4.88 2.40
N LYS A 70 4.72 4.57 3.28
CA LYS A 70 6.06 5.20 3.30
C LYS A 70 7.11 4.39 2.52
N ALA A 71 6.95 3.07 2.46
CA ALA A 71 7.85 2.17 1.76
C ALA A 71 7.13 0.89 1.36
N GLU A 72 7.70 0.17 0.40
CA GLU A 72 7.20 -1.10 -0.10
C GLU A 72 8.29 -2.16 -0.01
N ALA A 73 7.89 -3.42 0.13
CA ALA A 73 8.77 -4.56 0.14
C ALA A 73 8.14 -5.76 -0.59
N PRO A 74 8.95 -6.72 -1.09
CA PRO A 74 8.46 -7.91 -1.78
C PRO A 74 7.39 -8.67 -0.99
N GLY A 75 6.47 -9.31 -1.70
CA GLY A 75 5.36 -10.02 -1.08
C GLY A 75 4.21 -9.11 -0.64
N GLY A 76 4.14 -7.88 -1.14
CA GLY A 76 3.02 -6.96 -0.90
C GLY A 76 3.02 -6.34 0.49
N PHE A 77 4.19 -6.22 1.13
CA PHE A 77 4.33 -5.53 2.40
C PHE A 77 4.51 -4.03 2.17
N VAL A 78 3.84 -3.22 2.97
CA VAL A 78 3.94 -1.77 2.97
C VAL A 78 4.25 -1.26 4.37
N LYS A 79 5.12 -0.26 4.48
CA LYS A 79 5.40 0.43 5.74
C LYS A 79 4.43 1.58 5.91
N LEU A 80 3.64 1.55 6.96
CA LEU A 80 2.59 2.53 7.24
C LEU A 80 3.09 3.62 8.18
N VAL A 81 2.70 4.85 7.89
CA VAL A 81 2.82 6.00 8.79
C VAL A 81 1.45 6.65 9.00
N THR A 82 1.28 7.28 10.16
CA THR A 82 0.08 8.07 10.46
C THR A 82 -0.04 9.29 9.54
N VAL A 83 -1.28 9.75 9.37
CA VAL A 83 -1.65 10.96 8.64
C VAL A 83 -2.01 12.08 9.64
N PRO A 84 -2.17 13.34 9.20
CA PRO A 84 -2.73 14.38 10.07
C PRO A 84 -4.13 13.99 10.55
N ASN A 85 -4.40 14.16 11.84
CA ASN A 85 -5.70 13.82 12.42
C ASN A 85 -6.48 15.10 12.77
N TYR A 86 -7.50 15.43 11.97
CA TYR A 86 -8.28 16.66 12.12
C TYR A 86 -9.24 16.67 13.31
N ASP A 87 -9.37 15.56 14.04
CA ASP A 87 -10.08 15.52 15.33
C ASP A 87 -9.25 16.12 16.48
N LEU A 88 -7.94 16.35 16.26
CA LEU A 88 -7.05 16.94 17.26
C LEU A 88 -6.90 18.46 17.08
N PRO A 89 -6.67 19.22 18.17
CA PRO A 89 -6.38 20.67 18.07
C PRO A 89 -5.17 21.01 17.19
N ASN A 90 -4.19 20.11 17.12
CA ASN A 90 -3.07 20.19 16.18
C ASN A 90 -3.02 18.88 15.36
N PRO A 91 -3.54 18.87 14.12
CA PRO A 91 -3.62 17.67 13.30
C PRO A 91 -2.26 17.02 13.00
N ASP A 92 -1.22 17.85 12.82
CA ASP A 92 0.11 17.37 12.45
C ASP A 92 0.90 16.79 13.63
N SER A 93 0.46 17.00 14.87
CA SER A 93 1.14 16.52 16.08
C SER A 93 1.34 15.00 16.13
N VAL A 94 0.54 14.26 15.36
CA VAL A 94 0.60 12.81 15.25
C VAL A 94 1.02 12.31 13.88
N ALA A 95 1.16 13.16 12.87
CA ALA A 95 1.44 12.76 11.49
C ALA A 95 2.86 12.18 11.33
N GLY A 96 3.03 11.27 10.37
CA GLY A 96 4.33 10.70 10.00
C GLY A 96 4.92 9.69 10.99
N LYS A 97 4.22 9.36 12.09
CA LYS A 97 4.65 8.35 13.06
C LYS A 97 4.60 6.97 12.42
N VAL A 98 5.70 6.23 12.51
CA VAL A 98 5.80 4.87 11.97
C VAL A 98 4.92 3.92 12.79
N ILE A 99 4.00 3.25 12.10
CA ILE A 99 3.18 2.19 12.68
C ILE A 99 3.91 0.85 12.56
N GLY A 100 4.43 0.54 11.38
CA GLY A 100 5.14 -0.70 11.09
C GLY A 100 4.82 -1.22 9.69
N TRP A 101 5.10 -2.49 9.43
CA TRP A 101 4.81 -3.14 8.16
C TRP A 101 3.45 -3.85 8.20
N ALA A 102 2.70 -3.85 7.11
CA ALA A 102 1.45 -4.59 6.97
C ALA A 102 1.28 -5.08 5.53
N LYS A 103 0.30 -5.97 5.27
CA LYS A 103 -0.04 -6.39 3.91
C LYS A 103 -0.93 -5.34 3.25
N LEU A 104 -0.54 -4.85 2.08
CA LEU A 104 -1.34 -3.86 1.33
C LEU A 104 -2.73 -4.38 0.97
N SER A 105 -2.87 -5.70 0.78
CA SER A 105 -4.16 -6.36 0.50
C SER A 105 -5.21 -6.15 1.58
N ASP A 106 -4.80 -5.77 2.79
CA ASP A 106 -5.66 -5.59 3.95
C ASP A 106 -6.32 -4.20 3.98
N PHE A 107 -5.97 -3.34 3.03
CA PHE A 107 -6.41 -1.94 2.97
C PHE A 107 -7.07 -1.61 1.63
N ASP A 108 -7.94 -0.60 1.66
CA ASP A 108 -8.50 0.07 0.49
C ASP A 108 -7.75 1.39 0.28
N PHE A 109 -7.53 1.76 -0.98
CA PHE A 109 -6.99 3.08 -1.30
C PHE A 109 -8.02 4.17 -1.02
N GLN A 110 -7.55 5.27 -0.47
CA GLN A 110 -8.32 6.47 -0.24
C GLN A 110 -7.85 7.54 -1.23
N GLU A 111 -8.78 8.34 -1.72
CA GLU A 111 -8.45 9.62 -2.35
C GLU A 111 -7.64 10.46 -1.37
N LEU A 112 -6.60 11.16 -1.83
CA LEU A 112 -5.71 11.93 -0.94
C LEU A 112 -6.46 12.99 -0.10
N ARG A 113 -7.57 13.53 -0.63
CA ARG A 113 -8.45 14.47 0.10
C ARG A 113 -9.16 13.85 1.32
N ASN A 114 -9.28 12.52 1.37
CA ASN A 114 -9.90 11.77 2.46
C ASN A 114 -8.84 11.19 3.42
N CYS A 115 -7.57 11.61 3.29
CA CYS A 115 -6.47 11.09 4.08
C CYS A 115 -6.36 11.84 5.41
N ASN A 116 -7.22 11.49 6.38
CA ASN A 116 -7.26 12.08 7.72
C ASN A 116 -7.62 11.08 8.82
#